data_AF-A0A8E2E4D3-F1
#
_entry.id   AF-A0A8E2E4D3-F1
#
_cell.length_a   1.000
_cell.length_b   1.000
_cell.length_c   1.000
_cell.angle_alpha   90.00
_cell.angle_beta   90.00
_cell.angle_gamma   90.00
#
_symmetry.space_group_name_H-M   'P 1'
#
loop_
_entity.id
_entity.type
_entity.pdbx_description
1 polymer ?
#
loop_
_entity_poly.entity_id
_entity_poly.type
_entity_poly.pdbx_seq_one_letter_code
_entity_poly.pdbx_strand_id
1 'polypeptide(L)' 'VYTTSFAFFEAIWEAGITHCFVNLGSDHPSIIEAIVKGQNEKGGQFPKIVTCPNEV' A
#
# COMPACT_ATOMS: atom_id res chain seq x y z
N VAL A 1 -8.23 12.70 0.05
CA VAL A 1 -9.48 11.94 -0.18
C VAL A 1 -9.36 10.56 0.47
N TYR A 2 -10.45 10.00 1.00
CA TYR A 2 -10.49 8.61 1.49
C TYR A 2 -11.00 7.70 0.37
N THR A 3 -10.20 6.70 -0.02
CA THR A 3 -10.47 5.85 -1.19
C THR A 3 -10.48 4.37 -0.79
N THR A 4 -11.09 3.51 -1.61
CA THR A 4 -11.07 2.05 -1.39
C THR A 4 -9.65 1.51 -1.30
N SER A 5 -8.72 2.00 -2.13
CA SER A 5 -7.31 1.60 -2.09
C SER A 5 -6.66 1.96 -0.76
N PHE A 6 -6.99 3.12 -0.18
CA PHE A 6 -6.48 3.51 1.13
C PHE A 6 -7.09 2.66 2.26
N ALA A 7 -8.40 2.44 2.21
CA ALA A 7 -9.11 1.57 3.16
C ALA A 7 -8.58 0.13 3.13
N PHE A 8 -8.22 -0.38 1.95
CA PHE A 8 -7.58 -1.69 1.79
C PHE A 8 -6.28 -1.78 2.59
N PHE A 9 -5.40 -0.78 2.49
CA PHE A 9 -4.14 -0.78 3.22
C PHE A 9 -4.32 -0.62 4.74
N GLU A 10 -5.31 0.15 5.18
CA GLU A 10 -5.66 0.23 6.60
C GLU A 10 -6.15 -1.12 7.13
N ALA A 11 -7.03 -1.78 6.40
CA ALA A 11 -7.59 -3.07 6.81
C ALA A 11 -6.51 -4.16 6.92
N ILE A 12 -5.58 -4.25 5.97
CA ILE A 12 -4.51 -5.26 6.06
C ILE A 12 -3.52 -4.94 7.18
N TRP A 13 -3.26 -3.66 7.45
CA TRP A 13 -2.44 -3.24 8.59
C TRP A 13 -3.09 -3.64 9.92
N GLU A 14 -4.39 -3.37 10.08
CA GLU A 14 -5.16 -3.78 11.25
C GLU A 14 -5.18 -5.30 11.43
N ALA A 15 -5.13 -6.06 10.33
CA ALA A 15 -4.98 -7.51 10.34
C ALA A 15 -3.55 -8.00 10.69
N GLY A 16 -2.61 -7.09 10.98
CA GLY A 16 -1.24 -7.40 11.37
C GLY A 16 -0.27 -7.61 10.19
N ILE A 17 -0.68 -7.30 8.96
CA ILE A 17 0.20 -7.39 7.79
C ILE A 17 1.15 -6.19 7.81
N THR A 18 2.44 -6.47 7.95
CA THR A 18 3.48 -5.43 8.10
C THR A 18 4.26 -5.15 6.81
N HIS A 19 4.15 -6.02 5.80
CA HIS A 19 4.93 -5.93 4.57
C HIS A 19 4.06 -6.29 3.35
N CYS A 20 4.21 -5.52 2.27
CA CYS A 20 3.61 -5.81 0.98
C CYS A 20 4.71 -5.90 -0.09
N PHE A 21 4.81 -7.05 -0.73
CA PHE A 21 5.65 -7.26 -1.91
C PHE A 21 4.81 -6.96 -3.13
N VAL A 22 5.24 -6.01 -3.96
CA VAL A 22 4.41 -5.50 -5.04
C VAL A 22 5.19 -5.40 -6.35
N ASN A 23 4.52 -5.74 -7.44
CA ASN A 23 4.93 -5.34 -8.78
C ASN A 23 3.86 -4.36 -9.29
N LEU A 24 4.19 -3.07 -9.36
CA LEU A 24 3.23 -2.02 -9.68
C LEU A 24 3.50 -1.47 -11.08
N GLY A 25 2.46 -1.51 -11.91
CA GLY A 25 2.44 -0.95 -13.27
C GLY A 25 1.39 0.16 -13.45
N SER A 26 1.17 0.56 -14.69
CA SER A 26 0.24 1.63 -15.09
C SER A 26 -1.22 1.39 -14.69
N ASP A 27 -1.61 0.14 -14.44
CA ASP A 27 -2.98 -0.23 -14.06
C ASP A 27 -3.26 -0.07 -12.56
N HIS A 28 -2.25 0.31 -11.76
CA HIS A 28 -2.34 0.44 -10.30
C HIS A 28 -2.21 1.89 -9.76
N PRO A 29 -2.68 2.95 -10.44
CA PRO A 29 -2.43 4.32 -10.00
C PRO A 29 -3.07 4.61 -8.62
N SER A 30 -4.28 4.10 -8.37
CA SER A 30 -4.98 4.30 -7.10
C SER A 30 -4.30 3.61 -5.92
N ILE A 31 -3.62 2.48 -6.16
CA ILE A 31 -2.83 1.76 -5.16
C ILE A 31 -1.56 2.56 -4.83
N ILE A 32 -0.88 3.09 -5.85
CA ILE A 32 0.32 3.92 -5.68
C ILE A 32 -0.02 5.18 -4.87
N GLU A 33 -1.11 5.87 -5.21
CA GLU A 33 -1.58 7.04 -4.46
C GLU A 33 -1.88 6.71 -3.00
N ALA A 34 -2.54 5.56 -2.74
CA ALA A 34 -2.83 5.10 -1.40
C ALA A 34 -1.55 4.77 -0.59
N ILE A 35 -0.54 4.17 -1.22
CA ILE A 35 0.77 3.92 -0.61
C ILE A 35 1.43 5.23 -0.17
N VAL A 36 1.54 6.20 -1.08
CA VAL A 36 2.19 7.49 -0.80
C VAL A 36 1.44 8.23 0.31
N LYS A 37 0.10 8.22 0.26
CA LYS A 37 -0.73 8.80 1.30
C LYS A 37 -0.51 8.12 2.66
N GLY A 38 -0.52 6.79 2.69
CA GLY A 38 -0.30 6.00 3.91
C GLY A 38 1.06 6.25 4.55
N GLN A 39 2.12 6.28 3.74
CA GLN A 39 3.48 6.57 4.20
C GLN A 39 3.61 7.97 4.83
N ASN A 40 2.93 8.97 4.27
CA ASN A 40 2.98 10.34 4.77
C ASN A 40 2.07 10.57 6.00
N GLU A 41 0.89 9.96 6.05
CA GLU A 41 -0.13 10.27 7.06
C GLU A 41 -0.12 9.33 8.28
N LYS A 42 0.37 8.09 8.16
CA LYS A 42 0.21 7.06 9.20
C LYS A 42 1.37 6.94 10.19
N GLY A 43 2.44 7.72 10.02
CA GLY A 43 3.52 7.79 11.01
C GLY A 43 4.15 6.43 11.36
N GLY A 44 4.29 5.55 10.37
CA GLY A 44 4.84 4.19 10.55
C GLY A 44 3.78 3.10 10.82
N GLN A 45 2.51 3.46 10.99
CA GLN A 45 1.38 2.51 11.05
C GLN A 45 0.88 2.13 9.65
N PHE A 46 1.79 1.64 8.81
CA PHE A 46 1.50 1.30 7.42
C PHE A 46 2.43 0.18 6.95
N PRO A 47 1.98 -0.74 6.08
CA PRO A 47 2.84 -1.81 5.60
C PRO A 47 4.07 -1.28 4.87
N LYS A 48 5.23 -1.88 5.11
CA LYS A 48 6.44 -1.62 4.34
C LYS A 48 6.25 -2.15 2.92
N ILE A 49 6.39 -1.27 1.94
CA ILE A 49 6.26 -1.62 0.53
C ILE A 49 7.62 -2.04 -0.03
N VAL A 50 7.69 -3.23 -0.60
CA VAL A 50 8.89 -3.81 -1.22
C VAL A 50 8.60 -4.06 -2.69
N THR A 51 9.24 -3.30 -3.58
CA THR A 51 9.06 -3.49 -5.02
C THR A 51 9.80 -4.72 -5.51
N CYS A 52 9.14 -5.53 -6.34
CA CYS A 52 9.65 -6.75 -6.93
C CYS A 52 9.81 -6.57 -8.45
N PRO A 53 10.86 -7.14 -9.08
CA PRO A 53 11.10 -6.99 -10.51
C PRO A 53 10.21 -7.86 -11.40
N ASN A 54 9.52 -8.84 -10.82
CA ASN A 54 8.63 -9.78 -11.50
C ASN A 54 7.41 -10.09 -10.61
N GLU A 55 6.33 -10.55 -11.22
CA GLU A 55 5.10 -11.04 -10.57
C GLU A 55 5.20 -12.51 -10.11
N VAL A 56 6.25 -13.23 -10.55
CA VAL A 56 6.55 -14.65 -10.26
C VAL A 56 7.66 -14.82 -9.23
#